data_AF-A0A2E6H8A6-F1
#
_entry.id   AF-A0A2E6H8A6-F1
#
_cell.length_a   1.000
_cell.length_b   1.000
_cell.length_c   1.000
_cell.angle_alpha   90.00
_cell.angle_beta   90.00
_cell.angle_gamma   90.00
#
_symmetry.space_group_name_H-M   'P 1'
#
loop_
_entity.id
_entity.type
_entity.pdbx_description
1 polymer ?
#
loop_
_entity_poly.entity_id
_entity_poly.type
_entity_poly.pdbx_seq_one_letter_code
_entity_poly.pdbx_strand_id
1 'polypeptide(L)'
;MRKKRLLFHSNHSKVFTGFGKNARNILRHLFKTGKYEIIEAGNGFAYGDQGLEDMPWETIGTLPSNPAKVAQINKDPGLAKRAAYGGEMIDQIVKEVKPDIYLGAEDIWAFDGYWERKWWNKLSCIVWTTLDSLPILPMAVNSAPKIKHFYTWASFASDELNKLGHSHVDTLHGCIETSYFSKLKKNERLELRNKFKLSENKFIIGFVFRNQLRKSVPNLLEGFSSFIKLEPDSEAALLLHTHWAEGWDIARLLKDYNIPNERVLTTYFCSKCRQYEVKPFEGQEKDCPYCNTKKSQQTTNVKGGVSESQLNEIYNLMDVYCHPFTSGGQEIPIQEAKLCELITLVTDYSCGTDCTGPDSGGFALDWSPYREPGTQFVKATTNAESICDNLSRVYNMPPNEREALGVQARNFVLENYDVGVIGKKLEDILDKLPFCDWDFNFTEKKRNPEYVPPDTKDDSEWICDLYKNILNADVDQSDDGYKYWMSQIKAGKTRDSILGYFRQVALKENQESFDKKELKDFLDEDDEGKRIAFILPESAGDVFMSTALLGRIKKLYPEYNIYFFTKPAFRGLLDGNPHIHKVIPYFEACEQLLFLEGAGDHKGFFEVAYLPHIGTQRQLNYLHNAKDKIELDLECTS
;
A
#
# COMPACT_ATOMS: atom_id res chain seq x y z
N MET A 1 17.82 26.54 15.97
CA MET A 1 17.81 25.14 16.47
C MET A 1 17.58 24.23 15.28
N ARG A 2 18.24 23.05 15.25
CA ARG A 2 17.97 22.01 14.25
C ARG A 2 16.53 21.52 14.40
N LYS A 3 15.75 21.49 13.32
CA LYS A 3 14.41 20.87 13.30
C LYS A 3 14.55 19.37 13.04
N LYS A 4 13.65 18.56 13.59
CA LYS A 4 13.60 17.13 13.23
C LYS A 4 13.08 16.98 11.81
N ARG A 5 13.75 16.15 11.03
CA ARG A 5 13.36 15.78 9.66
C ARG A 5 12.38 14.61 9.72
N LEU A 6 11.14 14.85 9.33
CA LEU A 6 10.05 13.87 9.36
C LEU A 6 9.76 13.41 7.93
N LEU A 7 10.00 12.14 7.65
CA LEU A 7 9.53 11.48 6.43
C LEU A 7 8.16 10.85 6.68
N PHE A 8 7.11 11.46 6.15
CA PHE A 8 5.73 11.01 6.27
C PHE A 8 5.33 10.23 5.01
N HIS A 9 5.11 8.93 5.15
CA HIS A 9 4.83 8.00 4.05
C HIS A 9 3.38 7.50 4.09
N SER A 10 2.60 7.85 3.06
CA SER A 10 1.16 7.51 2.98
C SER A 10 0.66 7.64 1.53
N ASN A 11 -0.62 7.30 1.28
CA ASN A 11 -1.36 7.90 0.17
C ASN A 11 -1.13 9.41 0.12
N HIS A 12 -0.84 9.93 -1.07
CA HIS A 12 -0.56 11.35 -1.26
C HIS A 12 -1.70 12.24 -0.76
N SER A 13 -1.36 13.34 -0.09
CA SER A 13 -2.27 14.26 0.60
C SER A 13 -3.31 14.94 -0.29
N LYS A 14 -3.16 14.94 -1.62
CA LYS A 14 -4.20 15.43 -2.54
C LYS A 14 -5.22 14.36 -2.98
N VAL A 15 -5.02 13.09 -2.61
CA VAL A 15 -5.91 11.99 -3.00
C VAL A 15 -7.12 11.92 -2.06
N PHE A 16 -8.33 11.75 -2.62
CA PHE A 16 -9.59 11.68 -1.88
C PHE A 16 -9.85 10.30 -1.25
N THR A 17 -8.88 9.78 -0.48
CA THR A 17 -9.03 8.57 0.36
C THR A 17 -9.00 8.94 1.84
N GLY A 18 -9.35 7.99 2.73
CA GLY A 18 -9.24 8.20 4.17
C GLY A 18 -7.81 8.55 4.61
N PHE A 19 -6.82 7.79 4.15
CA PHE A 19 -5.40 8.06 4.41
C PHE A 19 -4.92 9.37 3.78
N GLY A 20 -5.30 9.68 2.53
CA GLY A 20 -4.96 10.95 1.89
C GLY A 20 -5.55 12.16 2.63
N LYS A 21 -6.81 12.06 3.11
CA LYS A 21 -7.45 13.09 3.94
C LYS A 21 -6.73 13.27 5.29
N ASN A 22 -6.36 12.17 5.95
CA ASN A 22 -5.58 12.21 7.19
C ASN A 22 -4.20 12.85 6.97
N ALA A 23 -3.46 12.41 5.95
CA ALA A 23 -2.16 12.96 5.58
C ALA A 23 -2.26 14.47 5.32
N ARG A 24 -3.24 14.91 4.53
CA ARG A 24 -3.51 16.33 4.26
C ARG A 24 -3.70 17.14 5.53
N ASN A 25 -4.52 16.65 6.44
CA ASN A 25 -4.88 17.37 7.67
C ASN A 25 -3.69 17.44 8.63
N ILE A 26 -3.01 16.31 8.86
CA ILE A 26 -1.82 16.24 9.74
C ILE A 26 -0.65 17.05 9.19
N LEU A 27 -0.32 16.90 7.91
CA LEU A 27 0.81 17.62 7.32
C LEU A 27 0.55 19.14 7.35
N ARG A 28 -0.68 19.59 7.08
CA ARG A 28 -1.07 21.02 7.25
C ARG A 28 -0.92 21.48 8.71
N HIS A 29 -1.33 20.67 9.68
CA HIS A 29 -1.18 20.98 11.10
C HIS A 29 0.29 21.11 11.47
N LEU A 30 1.10 20.08 11.21
CA LEU A 30 2.53 20.04 11.52
C LEU A 30 3.29 21.16 10.80
N PHE A 31 2.98 21.45 9.54
CA PHE A 31 3.61 22.51 8.77
C PHE A 31 3.38 23.89 9.41
N LYS A 32 2.15 24.18 9.85
CA LYS A 32 1.80 25.44 10.54
C LYS A 32 2.57 25.62 11.85
N THR A 33 2.94 24.55 12.55
CA THR A 33 3.73 24.64 13.80
C THR A 33 5.14 25.18 13.55
N GLY A 34 5.69 24.95 12.35
CA GLY A 34 7.06 25.28 12.01
C GLY A 34 8.13 24.50 12.80
N LYS A 35 7.76 23.47 13.58
CA LYS A 35 8.68 22.69 14.43
C LYS A 35 9.54 21.68 13.67
N TYR A 36 9.04 21.16 12.56
CA TYR A 36 9.64 20.05 11.81
C TYR A 36 10.05 20.49 10.40
N GLU A 37 11.04 19.80 9.84
CA GLU A 37 11.29 19.78 8.40
C GLU A 37 10.51 18.57 7.84
N ILE A 38 9.49 18.84 7.03
CA ILE A 38 8.51 17.83 6.61
C ILE A 38 8.83 17.41 5.18
N ILE A 39 8.91 16.09 4.98
CA ILE A 39 9.04 15.46 3.67
C ILE A 39 7.91 14.43 3.54
N GLU A 40 7.10 14.55 2.50
CA GLU A 40 6.02 13.61 2.18
C GLU A 40 6.50 12.60 1.14
N ALA A 41 6.49 11.30 1.48
CA ALA A 41 6.60 10.22 0.52
C ALA A 41 5.20 9.87 0.00
N GLY A 42 4.85 10.42 -1.16
CA GLY A 42 3.52 10.38 -1.75
C GLY A 42 3.28 9.14 -2.61
N ASN A 43 2.51 8.18 -2.10
CA ASN A 43 2.11 7.00 -2.86
C ASN A 43 1.25 7.34 -4.07
N GLY A 44 1.48 6.61 -5.16
CA GLY A 44 0.78 6.79 -6.44
C GLY A 44 1.42 7.79 -7.41
N PHE A 45 2.52 8.45 -7.04
CA PHE A 45 3.25 9.39 -7.89
C PHE A 45 4.63 8.87 -8.25
N ALA A 46 5.12 9.23 -9.44
CA ALA A 46 6.45 8.87 -9.90
C ALA A 46 7.53 9.68 -9.19
N TYR A 47 8.70 9.07 -9.02
CA TYR A 47 9.88 9.72 -8.49
C TYR A 47 10.31 10.86 -9.42
N GLY A 48 10.44 12.08 -8.90
CA GLY A 48 10.74 13.27 -9.71
C GLY A 48 9.55 13.79 -10.54
N ASP A 49 8.32 13.46 -10.18
CA ASP A 49 7.12 14.04 -10.80
C ASP A 49 7.05 15.56 -10.52
N GLN A 50 7.08 16.35 -11.60
CA GLN A 50 7.03 17.82 -11.54
C GLN A 50 5.74 18.36 -10.91
N GLY A 51 4.64 17.59 -10.94
CA GLY A 51 3.37 17.96 -10.31
C GLY A 51 3.43 18.04 -8.77
N LEU A 52 4.54 17.59 -8.17
CA LEU A 52 4.80 17.65 -6.74
C LEU A 52 5.58 18.90 -6.31
N GLU A 53 6.15 19.68 -7.26
CA GLU A 53 6.96 20.88 -6.95
C GLU A 53 6.14 22.01 -6.31
N ASP A 54 4.84 22.08 -6.60
CA ASP A 54 3.91 23.10 -6.08
C ASP A 54 3.39 22.78 -4.66
N MET A 55 3.95 21.77 -3.98
CA MET A 55 3.53 21.41 -2.62
C MET A 55 4.12 22.36 -1.57
N PRO A 56 3.40 22.66 -0.47
CA PRO A 56 3.90 23.58 0.58
C PRO A 56 5.13 23.05 1.34
N TRP A 57 5.37 21.74 1.29
CA TRP A 57 6.50 21.02 1.84
C TRP A 57 7.10 20.13 0.76
N GLU A 58 8.29 19.59 0.99
CA GLU A 58 8.94 18.69 0.03
C GLU A 58 8.09 17.41 -0.13
N THR A 59 7.71 17.07 -1.36
CA THR A 59 6.93 15.87 -1.66
C THR A 59 7.64 15.06 -2.73
N ILE A 60 7.89 13.78 -2.46
CA ILE A 60 8.63 12.86 -3.33
C ILE A 60 7.72 11.68 -3.67
N GLY A 61 7.54 11.41 -4.97
CA GLY A 61 6.79 10.25 -5.44
C GLY A 61 7.53 8.94 -5.18
N THR A 62 6.78 7.88 -4.84
CA THR A 62 7.35 6.60 -4.41
C THR A 62 7.36 5.51 -5.50
N LEU A 63 6.85 5.81 -6.69
CA LEU A 63 6.93 4.93 -7.86
C LEU A 63 8.19 5.20 -8.70
N PRO A 64 8.80 4.20 -9.34
CA PRO A 64 9.89 4.45 -10.28
C PRO A 64 9.45 5.31 -11.48
N SER A 65 10.29 6.23 -11.93
CA SER A 65 10.05 7.02 -13.15
C SER A 65 10.41 6.30 -14.44
N ASN A 66 11.24 5.25 -14.38
CA ASN A 66 11.66 4.47 -15.54
C ASN A 66 10.50 3.62 -16.10
N PRO A 67 10.02 3.87 -17.34
CA PRO A 67 8.89 3.13 -17.91
C PRO A 67 9.14 1.62 -18.06
N ALA A 68 10.37 1.19 -18.32
CA ALA A 68 10.70 -0.23 -18.42
C ALA A 68 10.59 -0.93 -17.07
N LYS A 69 11.04 -0.28 -15.99
CA LYS A 69 10.88 -0.79 -14.62
C LYS A 69 9.41 -0.84 -14.21
N VAL A 70 8.62 0.17 -14.55
CA VAL A 70 7.16 0.18 -14.31
C VAL A 70 6.47 -0.95 -15.08
N ALA A 71 6.83 -1.18 -16.35
CA ALA A 71 6.29 -2.29 -17.14
C ALA A 71 6.64 -3.66 -16.55
N GLN A 72 7.85 -3.81 -15.99
CA GLN A 72 8.26 -5.03 -15.29
C GLN A 72 7.47 -5.24 -14.00
N ILE A 73 7.30 -4.18 -13.19
CA ILE A 73 6.51 -4.20 -11.97
C ILE A 73 5.07 -4.64 -12.26
N ASN A 74 4.47 -4.09 -13.31
CA ASN A 74 3.08 -4.37 -13.68
C ASN A 74 2.85 -5.81 -14.20
N LYS A 75 3.90 -6.58 -14.51
CA LYS A 75 3.77 -8.01 -14.87
C LYS A 75 3.52 -8.89 -13.65
N ASP A 76 3.91 -8.45 -12.46
CA ASP A 76 3.70 -9.16 -11.19
C ASP A 76 2.70 -8.38 -10.32
N PRO A 77 1.47 -8.88 -10.13
CA PRO A 77 0.46 -8.20 -9.31
C PRO A 77 0.88 -7.92 -7.86
N GLY A 78 1.70 -8.77 -7.26
CA GLY A 78 2.23 -8.59 -5.91
C GLY A 78 3.27 -7.47 -5.86
N LEU A 79 4.17 -7.43 -6.84
CA LEU A 79 5.15 -6.36 -6.99
C LEU A 79 4.47 -5.02 -7.29
N ALA A 80 3.47 -5.01 -8.19
CA ALA A 80 2.67 -3.83 -8.48
C ALA A 80 1.95 -3.28 -7.24
N LYS A 81 1.38 -4.16 -6.41
CA LYS A 81 0.76 -3.76 -5.14
C LYS A 81 1.78 -3.13 -4.19
N ARG A 82 2.95 -3.75 -3.99
CA ARG A 82 4.01 -3.18 -3.13
C ARG A 82 4.54 -1.85 -3.66
N ALA A 83 4.70 -1.73 -4.97
CA ALA A 83 5.12 -0.48 -5.60
C ALA A 83 4.08 0.63 -5.41
N ALA A 84 2.79 0.33 -5.50
CA ALA A 84 1.72 1.28 -5.25
C ALA A 84 1.75 1.84 -3.81
N TYR A 85 2.22 1.05 -2.85
CA TYR A 85 2.47 1.47 -1.46
C TYR A 85 3.90 1.99 -1.22
N GLY A 86 4.61 2.37 -2.27
CA GLY A 86 5.91 3.03 -2.19
C GLY A 86 7.11 2.15 -1.87
N GLY A 87 6.93 0.82 -1.83
CA GLY A 87 7.98 -0.12 -1.46
C GLY A 87 9.24 -0.08 -2.32
N GLU A 88 9.15 0.42 -3.56
CA GLU A 88 10.23 0.44 -4.55
C GLU A 88 11.25 1.56 -4.34
N MET A 89 10.80 2.77 -3.99
CA MET A 89 11.67 3.94 -3.92
C MET A 89 11.97 4.37 -2.47
N ILE A 90 11.25 3.83 -1.48
CA ILE A 90 11.36 4.30 -0.10
C ILE A 90 12.78 4.17 0.47
N ASP A 91 13.51 3.11 0.13
CA ASP A 91 14.91 2.97 0.59
C ASP A 91 15.76 4.11 0.07
N GLN A 92 15.66 4.41 -1.23
CA GLN A 92 16.39 5.50 -1.86
C GLN A 92 16.03 6.84 -1.22
N ILE A 93 14.73 7.11 -1.05
CA ILE A 93 14.24 8.33 -0.38
C ILE A 93 14.85 8.48 1.01
N VAL A 94 14.85 7.40 1.82
CA VAL A 94 15.46 7.42 3.16
C VAL A 94 16.96 7.74 3.10
N LYS A 95 17.72 7.22 2.11
CA LYS A 95 19.16 7.55 1.99
C LYS A 95 19.42 9.00 1.61
N GLU A 96 18.58 9.56 0.74
CA GLU A 96 18.73 10.92 0.22
C GLU A 96 18.26 11.95 1.24
N VAL A 97 17.04 11.77 1.74
CA VAL A 97 16.40 12.68 2.69
C VAL A 97 17.04 12.59 4.06
N LYS A 98 17.63 11.46 4.45
CA LYS A 98 18.23 11.28 5.78
C LYS A 98 17.31 11.74 6.94
N PRO A 99 16.09 11.18 7.09
CA PRO A 99 15.15 11.61 8.12
C PRO A 99 15.63 11.29 9.54
N ASP A 100 15.16 12.05 10.52
CA ASP A 100 15.26 11.68 11.95
C ASP A 100 14.17 10.67 12.32
N ILE A 101 12.98 10.85 11.72
CA ILE A 101 11.78 10.06 11.99
C ILE A 101 11.18 9.57 10.66
N TYR A 102 10.88 8.27 10.58
CA TYR A 102 10.02 7.69 9.56
C TYR A 102 8.64 7.44 10.14
N LEU A 103 7.58 7.92 9.49
CA LEU A 103 6.20 7.67 9.87
C LEU A 103 5.45 7.08 8.66
N GLY A 104 5.10 5.81 8.74
CA GLY A 104 4.23 5.14 7.77
C GLY A 104 2.78 5.17 8.22
N ALA A 105 1.89 5.79 7.43
CA ALA A 105 0.45 5.84 7.67
C ALA A 105 -0.36 5.23 6.51
N GLU A 106 -0.62 3.93 6.59
CA GLU A 106 -1.38 3.14 5.60
C GLU A 106 -1.92 1.86 6.25
N ASP A 107 -2.64 1.05 5.49
CA ASP A 107 -2.92 -0.34 5.85
C ASP A 107 -1.63 -1.10 6.20
N ILE A 108 -1.67 -2.00 7.19
CA ILE A 108 -0.46 -2.64 7.73
C ILE A 108 0.33 -3.42 6.67
N TRP A 109 -0.34 -3.99 5.65
CA TRP A 109 0.31 -4.72 4.56
C TRP A 109 1.10 -3.84 3.59
N ALA A 110 0.89 -2.52 3.63
CA ALA A 110 1.73 -1.57 2.90
C ALA A 110 3.18 -1.60 3.41
N PHE A 111 3.37 -1.98 4.66
CA PHE A 111 4.67 -2.00 5.35
C PHE A 111 5.26 -3.41 5.51
N ASP A 112 4.71 -4.41 4.80
CA ASP A 112 5.25 -5.77 4.88
C ASP A 112 6.74 -5.79 4.51
N GLY A 113 7.55 -6.40 5.38
CA GLY A 113 9.01 -6.44 5.28
C GLY A 113 9.75 -5.14 5.61
N TYR A 114 9.09 -4.04 5.98
CA TYR A 114 9.78 -2.78 6.29
C TYR A 114 10.62 -2.87 7.55
N TRP A 115 10.16 -3.63 8.54
CA TRP A 115 10.90 -3.88 9.78
C TRP A 115 12.20 -4.67 9.58
N GLU A 116 12.41 -5.24 8.38
CA GLU A 116 13.67 -5.90 7.98
C GLU A 116 14.61 -4.96 7.21
N ARG A 117 14.19 -3.73 6.90
CA ARG A 117 15.02 -2.77 6.16
C ARG A 117 16.19 -2.31 7.01
N LYS A 118 17.35 -2.12 6.36
CA LYS A 118 18.62 -1.76 7.01
C LYS A 118 18.57 -0.49 7.86
N TRP A 119 17.65 0.44 7.54
CA TRP A 119 17.46 1.68 8.29
C TRP A 119 16.44 1.58 9.42
N TRP A 120 15.60 0.54 9.48
CA TRP A 120 14.43 0.50 10.38
C TRP A 120 14.81 0.69 11.85
N ASN A 121 15.81 -0.06 12.32
CA ASN A 121 16.29 0.02 13.69
C ASN A 121 17.33 1.14 13.93
N LYS A 122 17.69 1.89 12.87
CA LYS A 122 18.59 3.05 12.96
C LYS A 122 17.83 4.37 13.08
N LEU A 123 16.55 4.38 12.72
CA LEU A 123 15.66 5.54 12.78
C LEU A 123 14.57 5.34 13.83
N SER A 124 13.94 6.45 14.24
CA SER A 124 12.67 6.36 14.96
C SER A 124 11.56 6.07 13.94
N CYS A 125 11.10 4.82 13.89
CA CYS A 125 10.06 4.38 12.95
C CYS A 125 8.70 4.25 13.64
N ILE A 126 7.69 4.90 13.07
CA ILE A 126 6.29 4.86 13.50
C ILE A 126 5.45 4.14 12.43
N VAL A 127 4.58 3.23 12.87
CA VAL A 127 3.49 2.68 12.05
C VAL A 127 2.18 3.18 12.61
N TRP A 128 1.36 3.81 11.76
CA TRP A 128 0.07 4.36 12.11
C TRP A 128 -1.01 3.86 11.17
N THR A 129 -1.71 2.79 11.56
CA THR A 129 -2.48 1.94 10.63
C THR A 129 -3.93 1.71 11.04
N THR A 130 -4.71 1.18 10.10
CA THR A 130 -6.05 0.63 10.36
C THR A 130 -5.99 -0.89 10.46
N LEU A 131 -6.66 -1.43 11.47
CA LEU A 131 -6.92 -2.86 11.66
C LEU A 131 -8.38 -3.00 12.09
N ASP A 132 -9.19 -3.71 11.33
CA ASP A 132 -10.64 -3.64 11.45
C ASP A 132 -11.32 -4.99 11.76
N SER A 133 -10.55 -6.07 11.84
CA SER A 133 -11.09 -7.43 11.84
C SER A 133 -10.46 -8.31 12.90
N LEU A 134 -11.24 -9.30 13.40
CA LEU A 134 -10.76 -10.36 14.28
C LEU A 134 -10.76 -11.74 13.59
N PRO A 135 -9.86 -12.67 13.93
CA PRO A 135 -8.62 -12.42 14.69
C PRO A 135 -7.76 -11.37 13.98
N ILE A 136 -6.94 -10.64 14.74
CA ILE A 136 -6.03 -9.66 14.15
C ILE A 136 -5.17 -10.36 13.09
N LEU A 137 -4.95 -9.68 11.96
CA LEU A 137 -4.19 -10.20 10.84
C LEU A 137 -2.84 -10.77 11.34
N PRO A 138 -2.49 -12.04 11.03
CA PRO A 138 -1.28 -12.67 11.57
C PRO A 138 -0.01 -11.86 11.31
N MET A 139 0.08 -11.18 10.16
CA MET A 139 1.20 -10.29 9.84
C MET A 139 1.30 -9.11 10.80
N ALA A 140 0.18 -8.52 11.25
CA ALA A 140 0.20 -7.44 12.24
C ALA A 140 0.64 -7.96 13.61
N VAL A 141 0.19 -9.15 14.03
CA VAL A 141 0.62 -9.79 15.28
C VAL A 141 2.12 -10.12 15.23
N ASN A 142 2.59 -10.74 14.14
CA ASN A 142 3.99 -11.15 13.99
C ASN A 142 4.96 -9.96 13.85
N SER A 143 4.51 -8.84 13.29
CA SER A 143 5.31 -7.62 13.14
C SER A 143 5.28 -6.72 14.37
N ALA A 144 4.26 -6.82 15.23
CA ALA A 144 4.11 -5.95 16.41
C ALA A 144 5.37 -5.89 17.30
N PRO A 145 6.08 -7.00 17.63
CA PRO A 145 7.32 -6.94 18.41
C PRO A 145 8.45 -6.16 17.74
N LYS A 146 8.43 -6.04 16.40
CA LYS A 146 9.46 -5.37 15.59
C LYS A 146 9.15 -3.88 15.36
N ILE A 147 7.95 -3.44 15.75
CA ILE A 147 7.48 -2.06 15.58
C ILE A 147 7.44 -1.39 16.96
N LYS A 148 8.42 -0.51 17.24
CA LYS A 148 8.55 0.16 18.55
C LYS A 148 7.43 1.17 18.81
N HIS A 149 6.99 1.88 17.77
CA HIS A 149 5.93 2.89 17.84
C HIS A 149 4.78 2.46 16.93
N PHE A 150 3.84 1.71 17.49
CA PHE A 150 2.74 1.10 16.74
C PHE A 150 1.40 1.70 17.20
N TYR A 151 0.74 2.42 16.32
CA TYR A 151 -0.54 3.06 16.59
C TYR A 151 -1.64 2.55 15.66
N THR A 152 -2.79 2.20 16.22
CA THR A 152 -4.00 1.83 15.47
C THR A 152 -5.01 2.99 15.47
N TRP A 153 -5.81 3.09 14.41
CA TRP A 153 -6.82 4.15 14.28
C TRP A 153 -8.07 3.96 15.15
N ALA A 154 -8.31 2.76 15.65
CA ALA A 154 -9.43 2.43 16.54
C ALA A 154 -8.93 1.64 17.75
N SER A 155 -9.57 1.83 18.91
CA SER A 155 -9.15 1.15 20.14
C SER A 155 -9.44 -0.35 20.11
N PHE A 156 -10.45 -0.75 19.36
CA PHE A 156 -10.72 -2.15 19.02
C PHE A 156 -9.46 -2.98 18.69
N ALA A 157 -8.55 -2.43 17.87
CA ALA A 157 -7.37 -3.16 17.42
C ALA A 157 -6.22 -3.13 18.43
N SER A 158 -5.98 -2.00 19.09
CA SER A 158 -4.97 -1.92 20.15
C SER A 158 -5.37 -2.80 21.33
N ASP A 159 -6.65 -2.81 21.71
CA ASP A 159 -7.17 -3.62 22.82
C ASP A 159 -6.97 -5.11 22.55
N GLU A 160 -7.20 -5.56 21.32
CA GLU A 160 -6.95 -6.96 20.97
C GLU A 160 -5.45 -7.29 20.92
N LEU A 161 -4.62 -6.43 20.33
CA LEU A 161 -3.17 -6.62 20.33
C LEU A 161 -2.58 -6.63 21.76
N ASN A 162 -3.13 -5.81 22.65
CA ASN A 162 -2.78 -5.78 24.07
C ASN A 162 -3.15 -7.11 24.77
N LYS A 163 -4.33 -7.68 24.49
CA LYS A 163 -4.71 -9.02 24.99
C LYS A 163 -3.79 -10.13 24.48
N LEU A 164 -3.22 -9.96 23.27
CA LEU A 164 -2.22 -10.87 22.69
C LEU A 164 -0.80 -10.65 23.25
N GLY A 165 -0.61 -9.70 24.18
CA GLY A 165 0.66 -9.43 24.85
C GLY A 165 1.46 -8.26 24.28
N HIS A 166 0.94 -7.53 23.29
CA HIS A 166 1.62 -6.39 22.67
C HIS A 166 1.25 -5.05 23.33
N SER A 167 1.52 -4.93 24.64
CA SER A 167 1.16 -3.77 25.49
C SER A 167 1.66 -2.39 25.02
N HIS A 168 2.61 -2.36 24.07
CA HIS A 168 3.16 -1.13 23.49
C HIS A 168 2.34 -0.60 22.31
N VAL A 169 1.32 -1.33 21.84
CA VAL A 169 0.41 -0.88 20.78
C VAL A 169 -0.66 0.00 21.39
N ASP A 170 -0.78 1.23 20.87
CA ASP A 170 -1.71 2.23 21.40
C ASP A 170 -2.65 2.76 20.31
N THR A 171 -3.69 3.47 20.71
CA THR A 171 -4.63 4.12 19.77
C THR A 171 -4.22 5.55 19.47
N LEU A 172 -4.09 5.86 18.18
CA LEU A 172 -4.07 7.22 17.68
C LEU A 172 -5.10 7.30 16.56
N HIS A 173 -6.25 7.93 16.80
CA HIS A 173 -7.27 8.03 15.76
C HIS A 173 -6.79 8.88 14.59
N GLY A 174 -7.20 8.52 13.36
CA GLY A 174 -7.07 9.41 12.20
C GLY A 174 -7.80 10.73 12.45
N CYS A 175 -7.20 11.83 12.03
CA CYS A 175 -7.72 13.15 12.34
C CYS A 175 -8.82 13.62 11.38
N ILE A 176 -9.66 14.53 11.87
CA ILE A 176 -10.78 15.11 11.15
C ILE A 176 -10.66 16.63 11.19
N GLU A 177 -10.82 17.26 10.03
CA GLU A 177 -10.94 18.71 9.90
C GLU A 177 -12.37 19.10 10.25
N THR A 178 -12.56 19.60 11.48
CA THR A 178 -13.88 19.81 12.09
C THR A 178 -14.53 21.12 11.65
N SER A 179 -13.77 22.06 11.09
CA SER A 179 -14.23 23.40 10.74
C SER A 179 -15.30 23.44 9.65
N TYR A 180 -15.43 22.39 8.83
CA TYR A 180 -16.40 22.35 7.74
C TYR A 180 -17.78 21.88 8.18
N PHE A 181 -17.90 21.24 9.35
CA PHE A 181 -19.12 20.56 9.78
C PHE A 181 -19.72 21.22 11.02
N SER A 182 -20.97 21.64 10.90
CA SER A 182 -21.74 22.29 11.97
C SER A 182 -23.24 22.20 11.69
N LYS A 183 -24.03 22.15 12.76
CA LYS A 183 -25.48 22.25 12.68
C LYS A 183 -25.87 23.62 12.13
N LEU A 184 -26.72 23.62 11.10
CA LEU A 184 -27.32 24.83 10.55
C LEU A 184 -28.39 25.39 11.48
N LYS A 185 -28.61 26.70 11.41
CA LYS A 185 -29.75 27.31 12.11
C LYS A 185 -31.06 26.79 11.54
N LYS A 186 -32.12 26.78 12.35
CA LYS A 186 -33.44 26.26 11.95
C LYS A 186 -33.93 26.82 10.62
N ASN A 187 -33.82 28.14 10.41
CA ASN A 187 -34.26 28.78 9.17
C ASN A 187 -33.42 28.38 7.95
N GLU A 188 -32.09 28.30 8.10
CA GLU A 188 -31.18 27.87 7.03
C GLU A 188 -31.43 26.41 6.64
N ARG A 189 -31.65 25.53 7.64
CA ARG A 189 -32.06 24.15 7.40
C ARG A 189 -33.40 24.06 6.67
N LEU A 190 -34.38 24.87 7.06
CA LEU A 190 -35.70 24.90 6.42
C LEU A 190 -35.60 25.37 4.96
N GLU A 191 -34.84 26.43 4.69
CA GLU A 191 -34.54 26.91 3.33
C GLU A 191 -33.85 25.81 2.49
N LEU A 192 -32.90 25.09 3.09
CA LEU A 192 -32.21 23.99 2.44
C LEU A 192 -33.15 22.81 2.12
N ARG A 193 -34.05 22.44 3.02
CA ARG A 193 -35.10 21.43 2.76
C ARG A 193 -36.03 21.89 1.63
N ASN A 194 -36.46 23.15 1.66
CA ASN A 194 -37.31 23.74 0.63
C ASN A 194 -36.66 23.75 -0.76
N LYS A 195 -35.35 24.04 -0.83
CA LYS A 195 -34.54 23.99 -2.07
C LYS A 195 -34.67 22.63 -2.78
N PHE A 196 -34.77 21.54 -2.04
CA PHE A 196 -34.92 20.18 -2.57
C PHE A 196 -36.34 19.62 -2.45
N LYS A 197 -37.33 20.49 -2.16
CA LYS A 197 -38.75 20.12 -2.05
C LYS A 197 -38.99 19.02 -0.99
N LEU A 198 -38.25 19.08 0.11
CA LEU A 198 -38.39 18.17 1.25
C LEU A 198 -39.28 18.82 2.31
N SER A 199 -40.32 18.11 2.76
CA SER A 199 -41.22 18.55 3.84
C SER A 199 -40.44 18.77 5.15
N GLU A 200 -40.81 19.80 5.92
CA GLU A 200 -40.22 20.05 7.25
C GLU A 200 -40.47 18.88 8.21
N ASN A 201 -41.61 18.21 8.09
CA ASN A 201 -42.01 17.09 8.95
C ASN A 201 -41.40 15.74 8.53
N LYS A 202 -40.77 15.69 7.35
CA LYS A 202 -40.16 14.45 6.84
C LYS A 202 -39.00 14.02 7.74
N PHE A 203 -39.06 12.82 8.28
CA PHE A 203 -37.96 12.21 9.03
C PHE A 203 -36.93 11.58 8.07
N ILE A 204 -35.75 12.18 7.96
CA ILE A 204 -34.72 11.77 7.01
C ILE A 204 -33.62 10.99 7.72
N ILE A 205 -33.51 9.69 7.41
CA ILE A 205 -32.42 8.81 7.85
C ILE A 205 -31.28 8.93 6.84
N GLY A 206 -30.09 9.30 7.27
CA GLY A 206 -28.94 9.45 6.40
C GLY A 206 -27.94 8.30 6.47
N PHE A 207 -27.34 7.95 5.33
CA PHE A 207 -26.18 7.09 5.25
C PHE A 207 -25.20 7.58 4.16
N VAL A 208 -23.98 7.93 4.57
CA VAL A 208 -22.89 8.42 3.70
C VAL A 208 -21.82 7.34 3.61
N PHE A 209 -21.65 6.77 2.42
CA PHE A 209 -20.75 5.62 2.24
C PHE A 209 -20.39 5.42 0.76
N ARG A 210 -19.24 4.79 0.52
CA ARG A 210 -18.95 4.17 -0.78
C ARG A 210 -19.69 2.83 -0.88
N ASN A 211 -20.38 2.56 -1.98
CA ASN A 211 -21.20 1.35 -2.13
C ASN A 211 -20.29 0.11 -2.27
N GLN A 212 -19.90 -0.46 -1.14
CA GLN A 212 -19.03 -1.63 -1.02
C GLN A 212 -19.76 -2.71 -0.22
N LEU A 213 -19.42 -3.98 -0.46
CA LEU A 213 -20.09 -5.12 0.18
C LEU A 213 -20.05 -5.09 1.72
N ARG A 214 -19.03 -4.47 2.30
CA ARG A 214 -18.88 -4.30 3.76
C ARG A 214 -19.85 -3.28 4.38
N LYS A 215 -20.60 -2.53 3.56
CA LYS A 215 -21.65 -1.61 4.02
C LYS A 215 -22.95 -2.38 3.99
N SER A 216 -23.56 -2.64 5.14
CA SER A 216 -24.69 -3.57 5.31
C SER A 216 -26.00 -2.96 4.79
N VAL A 217 -26.01 -2.57 3.52
CA VAL A 217 -27.14 -1.93 2.84
C VAL A 217 -28.40 -2.81 2.89
N PRO A 218 -28.35 -4.14 2.67
CA PRO A 218 -29.54 -4.97 2.82
C PRO A 218 -30.17 -4.87 4.21
N ASN A 219 -29.37 -4.94 5.28
CA ASN A 219 -29.84 -4.83 6.66
C ASN A 219 -30.42 -3.44 6.98
N LEU A 220 -29.82 -2.38 6.41
CA LEU A 220 -30.38 -1.01 6.50
C LEU A 220 -31.76 -0.92 5.87
N LEU A 221 -31.93 -1.48 4.67
CA LEU A 221 -33.19 -1.44 3.94
C LEU A 221 -34.26 -2.29 4.65
N GLU A 222 -33.90 -3.45 5.16
CA GLU A 222 -34.79 -4.29 5.95
C GLU A 222 -35.26 -3.56 7.22
N GLY A 223 -34.33 -2.98 7.99
CA GLY A 223 -34.66 -2.22 9.20
C GLY A 223 -35.50 -0.98 8.91
N PHE A 224 -35.20 -0.27 7.80
CA PHE A 224 -36.01 0.86 7.35
C PHE A 224 -37.42 0.44 6.90
N SER A 225 -37.56 -0.69 6.20
CA SER A 225 -38.86 -1.25 5.79
C SER A 225 -39.72 -1.61 7.00
N SER A 226 -39.11 -2.17 8.05
CA SER A 226 -39.78 -2.43 9.32
C SER A 226 -40.19 -1.14 10.03
N PHE A 227 -39.29 -0.15 10.08
CA PHE A 227 -39.55 1.15 10.70
C PHE A 227 -40.74 1.89 10.07
N ILE A 228 -40.83 1.98 8.74
CA ILE A 228 -41.95 2.68 8.08
C ILE A 228 -43.29 1.95 8.24
N LYS A 229 -43.29 0.65 8.57
CA LYS A 229 -44.51 -0.11 8.91
C LYS A 229 -44.91 0.14 10.36
N LEU A 230 -43.93 0.25 11.25
CA LEU A 230 -44.14 0.53 12.67
C LEU A 230 -44.58 1.97 12.91
N GLU A 231 -43.98 2.92 12.19
CA GLU A 231 -44.20 4.37 12.31
C GLU A 231 -44.72 4.95 10.97
N PRO A 232 -45.96 4.61 10.54
CA PRO A 232 -46.48 4.99 9.22
C PRO A 232 -46.63 6.50 9.02
N ASP A 233 -46.81 7.26 10.10
CA ASP A 233 -47.00 8.72 10.09
C ASP A 233 -45.68 9.51 10.05
N SER A 234 -44.52 8.83 10.10
CA SER A 234 -43.19 9.47 10.14
C SER A 234 -42.79 10.23 8.87
N GLU A 235 -43.55 10.05 7.78
CA GLU A 235 -43.19 10.48 6.42
C GLU A 235 -41.78 10.03 5.97
N ALA A 236 -41.18 9.04 6.63
CA ALA A 236 -39.75 8.87 6.63
C ALA A 236 -39.14 8.57 5.25
N ALA A 237 -37.90 9.02 5.06
CA ALA A 237 -37.12 8.77 3.86
C ALA A 237 -35.67 8.41 4.18
N LEU A 238 -35.08 7.55 3.36
CA LEU A 238 -33.68 7.14 3.47
C LEU A 238 -32.83 7.93 2.46
N LEU A 239 -31.90 8.75 2.93
CA LEU A 239 -30.94 9.48 2.10
C LEU A 239 -29.62 8.71 2.00
N LEU A 240 -29.42 8.07 0.85
CA LEU A 240 -28.20 7.31 0.52
C LEU A 240 -27.24 8.17 -0.29
N HIS A 241 -26.27 8.79 0.37
CA HIS A 241 -25.19 9.52 -0.28
C HIS A 241 -24.09 8.54 -0.69
N THR A 242 -24.22 7.99 -1.89
CA THR A 242 -23.35 6.93 -2.42
C THR A 242 -23.36 6.91 -3.95
N HIS A 243 -22.44 6.17 -4.55
CA HIS A 243 -22.48 5.88 -5.99
C HIS A 243 -23.37 4.67 -6.26
N TRP A 244 -24.43 4.87 -7.06
CA TRP A 244 -25.42 3.81 -7.32
C TRP A 244 -25.04 2.83 -8.43
N ALA A 245 -23.90 3.03 -9.11
CA ALA A 245 -23.43 2.14 -10.19
C ALA A 245 -22.23 1.26 -9.80
N GLU A 246 -21.94 1.11 -8.50
CA GLU A 246 -20.98 0.14 -7.97
C GLU A 246 -21.61 -0.61 -6.78
N GLY A 247 -21.07 -1.78 -6.40
CA GLY A 247 -21.45 -2.46 -5.16
C GLY A 247 -22.82 -3.12 -5.17
N TRP A 248 -23.63 -2.84 -4.13
CA TRP A 248 -24.96 -3.39 -3.96
C TRP A 248 -25.93 -2.88 -5.04
N ASP A 249 -26.76 -3.78 -5.57
CA ASP A 249 -27.89 -3.42 -6.44
C ASP A 249 -29.05 -2.88 -5.60
N ILE A 250 -28.91 -1.64 -5.15
CA ILE A 250 -29.87 -0.98 -4.26
C ILE A 250 -31.26 -0.95 -4.90
N ALA A 251 -31.36 -0.65 -6.20
CA ALA A 251 -32.64 -0.56 -6.91
C ALA A 251 -33.42 -1.88 -6.91
N ARG A 252 -32.72 -3.02 -7.02
CA ARG A 252 -33.35 -4.35 -6.85
C ARG A 252 -33.73 -4.60 -5.40
N LEU A 253 -32.84 -4.33 -4.45
CA LEU A 253 -33.12 -4.53 -3.01
C LEU A 253 -34.34 -3.74 -2.53
N LEU A 254 -34.58 -2.52 -3.04
CA LEU A 254 -35.79 -1.76 -2.73
C LEU A 254 -37.07 -2.52 -3.09
N LYS A 255 -37.07 -3.23 -4.23
CA LYS A 255 -38.21 -4.06 -4.64
C LYS A 255 -38.37 -5.26 -3.73
N ASP A 256 -37.27 -5.94 -3.39
CA ASP A 256 -37.28 -7.12 -2.51
C ASP A 256 -37.86 -6.79 -1.13
N TYR A 257 -37.54 -5.60 -0.59
CA TYR A 257 -38.06 -5.14 0.72
C TYR A 257 -39.37 -4.33 0.65
N ASN A 258 -39.99 -4.21 -0.53
CA ASN A 258 -41.22 -3.43 -0.78
C ASN A 258 -41.12 -1.95 -0.34
N ILE A 259 -39.97 -1.31 -0.61
CA ILE A 259 -39.73 0.10 -0.29
C ILE A 259 -40.01 0.95 -1.53
N PRO A 260 -40.96 1.91 -1.48
CA PRO A 260 -41.22 2.81 -2.60
C PRO A 260 -39.99 3.67 -2.92
N ASN A 261 -39.68 3.86 -4.21
CA ASN A 261 -38.52 4.65 -4.64
C ASN A 261 -38.59 6.10 -4.15
N GLU A 262 -39.79 6.65 -3.99
CA GLU A 262 -40.04 8.01 -3.50
C GLU A 262 -39.62 8.20 -2.03
N ARG A 263 -39.46 7.10 -1.28
CA ARG A 263 -38.94 7.07 0.09
C ARG A 263 -37.41 6.99 0.14
N VAL A 264 -36.72 6.88 -0.99
CA VAL A 264 -35.26 6.75 -1.02
C VAL A 264 -34.66 7.88 -1.85
N LEU A 265 -33.88 8.74 -1.20
CA LEU A 265 -33.23 9.89 -1.79
C LEU A 265 -31.75 9.57 -2.05
N THR A 266 -31.19 10.22 -3.06
CA THR A 266 -29.75 10.18 -3.36
C THR A 266 -29.23 11.58 -3.65
N THR A 267 -27.91 11.74 -3.64
CA THR A 267 -27.24 12.98 -4.04
C THR A 267 -26.73 12.87 -5.47
N TYR A 268 -27.24 13.74 -6.32
CA TYR A 268 -26.76 13.94 -7.67
C TYR A 268 -25.80 15.13 -7.73
N PHE A 269 -24.63 14.94 -8.32
CA PHE A 269 -23.59 15.97 -8.45
C PHE A 269 -23.25 16.23 -9.93
N CYS A 270 -23.15 17.50 -10.32
CA CYS A 270 -22.73 17.90 -11.67
C CYS A 270 -21.23 18.17 -11.73
N SER A 271 -20.50 17.44 -12.58
CA SER A 271 -19.05 17.62 -12.75
C SER A 271 -18.64 18.95 -13.40
N LYS A 272 -19.59 19.69 -13.98
CA LYS A 272 -19.33 20.93 -14.74
C LYS A 272 -19.55 22.19 -13.91
N CYS A 273 -20.75 22.35 -13.34
CA CYS A 273 -21.06 23.51 -12.51
C CYS A 273 -20.84 23.27 -11.00
N ARG A 274 -20.50 22.04 -10.59
CA ARG A 274 -20.27 21.63 -9.20
C ARG A 274 -21.48 21.82 -8.28
N GLN A 275 -22.68 22.02 -8.84
CA GLN A 275 -23.93 22.02 -8.10
C GLN A 275 -24.41 20.59 -7.84
N TYR A 276 -25.23 20.44 -6.79
CA TYR A 276 -25.82 19.17 -6.41
C TYR A 276 -27.33 19.28 -6.18
N GLU A 277 -28.02 18.14 -6.28
CA GLU A 277 -29.45 17.98 -6.09
C GLU A 277 -29.72 16.74 -5.23
N VAL A 278 -30.72 16.80 -4.35
CA VAL A 278 -31.19 15.65 -3.56
C VAL A 278 -32.59 15.27 -4.02
N LYS A 279 -32.74 14.06 -4.55
CA LYS A 279 -34.01 13.53 -5.07
C LYS A 279 -33.95 11.99 -5.18
N PRO A 280 -35.06 11.30 -5.48
CA PRO A 280 -35.03 9.87 -5.76
C PRO A 280 -34.09 9.48 -6.90
N PHE A 281 -33.59 8.25 -6.88
CA PHE A 281 -32.71 7.76 -7.94
C PHE A 281 -33.49 7.55 -9.25
N GLU A 282 -32.98 8.11 -10.34
CA GLU A 282 -33.58 8.12 -11.69
C GLU A 282 -32.56 7.72 -12.78
N GLY A 283 -31.50 7.00 -12.41
CA GLY A 283 -30.39 6.60 -13.29
C GLY A 283 -29.14 7.50 -13.21
N GLN A 284 -28.10 7.14 -13.95
CA GLN A 284 -26.83 7.90 -14.06
C GLN A 284 -26.83 8.81 -15.30
N GLU A 285 -25.78 9.63 -15.45
CA GLU A 285 -25.54 10.47 -16.64
C GLU A 285 -26.75 11.34 -17.03
N LYS A 286 -27.37 12.00 -16.05
CA LYS A 286 -28.50 12.89 -16.27
C LYS A 286 -28.02 14.26 -16.75
N ASP A 287 -28.92 14.98 -17.41
CA ASP A 287 -28.70 16.37 -17.78
C ASP A 287 -28.78 17.25 -16.53
N CYS A 288 -27.85 18.19 -16.36
CA CYS A 288 -27.83 19.04 -15.18
C CYS A 288 -28.93 20.12 -15.27
N PRO A 289 -29.85 20.23 -14.29
CA PRO A 289 -30.90 21.25 -14.30
C PRO A 289 -30.37 22.67 -14.02
N TYR A 290 -29.16 22.80 -13.47
CA TYR A 290 -28.57 24.10 -13.10
C TYR A 290 -27.80 24.76 -14.26
N CYS A 291 -27.03 23.98 -15.02
CA CYS A 291 -26.22 24.49 -16.14
C CYS A 291 -26.59 23.91 -17.51
N ASN A 292 -27.65 23.10 -17.58
CA ASN A 292 -28.16 22.44 -18.79
C ASN A 292 -27.15 21.55 -19.53
N THR A 293 -25.99 21.25 -18.93
CA THR A 293 -24.98 20.42 -19.57
C THR A 293 -25.44 18.96 -19.62
N LYS A 294 -25.44 18.40 -20.82
CA LYS A 294 -25.86 17.03 -21.08
C LYS A 294 -24.99 16.01 -20.36
N LYS A 295 -25.61 14.95 -19.82
CA LYS A 295 -24.92 13.81 -19.19
C LYS A 295 -23.85 14.17 -18.15
N SER A 296 -24.05 15.27 -17.44
CA SER A 296 -23.04 15.83 -16.52
C SER A 296 -23.34 15.54 -15.06
N GLN A 297 -24.58 15.15 -14.76
CA GLN A 297 -25.05 14.86 -13.40
C GLN A 297 -25.03 13.34 -13.16
N GLN A 298 -24.35 12.94 -12.09
CA GLN A 298 -24.22 11.54 -11.67
C GLN A 298 -24.23 11.46 -10.14
N THR A 299 -24.48 10.27 -9.60
CA THR A 299 -24.32 10.05 -8.16
C THR A 299 -22.84 10.13 -7.76
N THR A 300 -22.56 10.63 -6.56
CA THR A 300 -21.20 10.96 -6.08
C THR A 300 -20.23 9.77 -6.16
N ASN A 301 -19.01 9.99 -6.62
CA ASN A 301 -17.97 8.96 -6.72
C ASN A 301 -16.55 9.53 -6.49
N VAL A 302 -15.53 8.67 -6.56
CA VAL A 302 -14.11 9.05 -6.29
C VAL A 302 -13.53 10.07 -7.28
N LYS A 303 -14.13 10.26 -8.46
CA LYS A 303 -13.67 11.23 -9.48
C LYS A 303 -14.42 12.55 -9.39
N GLY A 304 -15.62 12.56 -8.79
CA GLY A 304 -16.48 13.73 -8.75
C GLY A 304 -17.53 13.59 -7.65
N GLY A 305 -17.49 14.53 -6.71
CA GLY A 305 -18.40 14.59 -5.58
C GLY A 305 -18.51 16.02 -5.05
N VAL A 306 -19.28 16.14 -3.98
CA VAL A 306 -19.57 17.41 -3.30
C VAL A 306 -18.36 17.91 -2.51
N SER A 307 -18.26 19.21 -2.29
CA SER A 307 -17.28 19.78 -1.36
C SER A 307 -17.63 19.46 0.10
N GLU A 308 -16.70 19.63 1.05
CA GLU A 308 -16.98 19.45 2.47
C GLU A 308 -18.13 20.36 2.97
N SER A 309 -18.22 21.60 2.47
CA SER A 309 -19.34 22.51 2.79
C SER A 309 -20.69 22.01 2.27
N GLN A 310 -20.72 21.48 1.05
CA GLN A 310 -21.93 20.86 0.48
C GLN A 310 -22.28 19.56 1.21
N LEU A 311 -21.29 18.80 1.68
CA LEU A 311 -21.51 17.61 2.49
C LEU A 311 -22.08 17.98 3.87
N ASN A 312 -21.64 19.08 4.48
CA ASN A 312 -22.27 19.63 5.68
C ASN A 312 -23.75 19.97 5.46
N GLU A 313 -24.09 20.59 4.33
CA GLU A 313 -25.51 20.82 3.95
C GLU A 313 -26.27 19.48 3.88
N ILE A 314 -25.70 18.45 3.26
CA ILE A 314 -26.33 17.12 3.13
C ILE A 314 -26.57 16.46 4.49
N TYR A 315 -25.60 16.50 5.42
CA TYR A 315 -25.83 16.05 6.80
C TYR A 315 -26.96 16.85 7.46
N ASN A 316 -27.00 18.16 7.22
CA ASN A 316 -28.06 19.05 7.70
C ASN A 316 -29.41 18.90 6.97
N LEU A 317 -29.58 17.92 6.07
CA LEU A 317 -30.90 17.46 5.64
C LEU A 317 -31.45 16.36 6.55
N MET A 318 -30.58 15.60 7.22
CA MET A 318 -30.91 14.40 8.00
C MET A 318 -31.45 14.74 9.38
N ASP A 319 -32.24 13.86 9.97
CA ASP A 319 -32.69 13.92 11.37
C ASP A 319 -31.95 12.89 12.25
N VAL A 320 -31.44 11.82 11.63
CA VAL A 320 -30.64 10.77 12.27
C VAL A 320 -29.65 10.21 11.25
N TYR A 321 -28.48 9.80 11.70
CA TYR A 321 -27.47 9.15 10.86
C TYR A 321 -27.36 7.67 11.23
N CYS A 322 -27.48 6.77 10.25
CA CYS A 322 -27.41 5.32 10.49
C CYS A 322 -26.30 4.71 9.63
N HIS A 323 -25.32 4.07 10.28
CA HIS A 323 -24.13 3.53 9.64
C HIS A 323 -23.97 2.04 9.96
N PRO A 324 -24.70 1.15 9.28
CA PRO A 324 -24.53 -0.28 9.43
C PRO A 324 -23.41 -0.81 8.51
N PHE A 325 -22.50 -1.61 9.07
CA PHE A 325 -21.33 -2.13 8.35
C PHE A 325 -20.81 -3.42 8.97
N THR A 326 -19.93 -4.11 8.25
CA THR A 326 -19.40 -5.41 8.68
C THR A 326 -18.06 -5.32 9.40
N SER A 327 -17.22 -4.35 9.02
CA SER A 327 -15.97 -3.93 9.69
C SER A 327 -15.47 -2.61 9.07
N GLY A 328 -14.68 -1.84 9.82
CA GLY A 328 -14.13 -0.55 9.36
C GLY A 328 -13.00 -0.03 10.23
N GLY A 329 -12.07 0.73 9.64
CA GLY A 329 -10.91 1.24 10.38
C GLY A 329 -11.22 2.43 11.30
N GLN A 330 -12.14 3.32 10.89
CA GLN A 330 -12.58 4.48 11.69
C GLN A 330 -13.95 5.01 11.25
N GLU A 331 -14.25 4.89 9.94
CA GLU A 331 -15.52 5.35 9.35
C GLU A 331 -15.81 6.84 9.58
N ILE A 332 -14.94 7.68 9.02
CA ILE A 332 -14.99 9.17 9.05
C ILE A 332 -16.41 9.76 8.97
N PRO A 333 -17.33 9.27 8.09
CA PRO A 333 -18.68 9.79 8.02
C PRO A 333 -19.50 9.75 9.33
N ILE A 334 -19.18 8.84 10.26
CA ILE A 334 -19.81 8.80 11.59
C ILE A 334 -19.47 10.07 12.35
N GLN A 335 -18.19 10.44 12.41
CA GLN A 335 -17.76 11.63 13.14
C GLN A 335 -18.19 12.92 12.43
N GLU A 336 -18.22 12.96 11.10
CA GLU A 336 -18.78 14.09 10.34
C GLU A 336 -20.26 14.33 10.66
N ALA A 337 -21.06 13.26 10.78
CA ALA A 337 -22.47 13.36 11.19
C ALA A 337 -22.60 13.89 12.62
N LYS A 338 -21.79 13.39 13.56
CA LYS A 338 -21.77 13.88 14.95
C LYS A 338 -21.39 15.36 15.05
N LEU A 339 -20.48 15.86 14.21
CA LEU A 339 -20.15 17.30 14.14
C LEU A 339 -21.36 18.15 13.72
N CYS A 340 -22.27 17.60 12.92
CA CYS A 340 -23.55 18.24 12.59
C CYS A 340 -24.63 18.08 13.68
N GLU A 341 -24.23 17.62 14.88
CA GLU A 341 -25.12 17.31 16.01
C GLU A 341 -26.19 16.26 15.69
N LEU A 342 -25.90 15.34 14.76
CA LEU A 342 -26.78 14.19 14.50
C LEU A 342 -26.50 13.07 15.51
N ILE A 343 -27.57 12.47 16.03
CA ILE A 343 -27.46 11.18 16.72
C ILE A 343 -27.09 10.12 15.68
N THR A 344 -26.04 9.35 15.99
CA THR A 344 -25.52 8.30 15.11
C THR A 344 -25.90 6.92 15.62
N LEU A 345 -26.47 6.09 14.76
CA LEU A 345 -26.72 4.67 14.98
C LEU A 345 -25.63 3.88 14.26
N VAL A 346 -24.82 3.11 14.99
CA VAL A 346 -23.58 2.52 14.45
C VAL A 346 -23.47 1.06 14.88
N THR A 347 -23.09 0.17 13.96
CA THR A 347 -22.78 -1.23 14.31
C THR A 347 -21.72 -1.29 15.41
N ASP A 348 -22.04 -1.96 16.53
CA ASP A 348 -21.17 -2.04 17.70
C ASP A 348 -20.04 -3.06 17.53
N TYR A 349 -19.28 -2.92 16.44
CA TYR A 349 -18.17 -3.78 16.06
C TYR A 349 -17.05 -2.97 15.44
N SER A 350 -15.81 -3.45 15.57
CA SER A 350 -14.63 -2.79 14.99
C SER A 350 -14.52 -1.34 15.49
N CYS A 351 -14.18 -0.38 14.62
CA CYS A 351 -14.16 1.04 14.99
C CYS A 351 -15.51 1.63 15.46
N GLY A 352 -16.61 0.90 15.29
CA GLY A 352 -17.93 1.34 15.77
C GLY A 352 -17.99 1.44 17.29
N THR A 353 -17.24 0.58 17.99
CA THR A 353 -17.17 0.54 19.46
C THR A 353 -16.68 1.86 20.08
N ASP A 354 -15.79 2.58 19.38
CA ASP A 354 -15.32 3.91 19.80
C ASP A 354 -16.45 4.96 19.76
N CYS A 355 -17.48 4.76 18.91
CA CYS A 355 -18.49 5.77 18.59
C CYS A 355 -19.89 5.49 19.16
N THR A 356 -20.04 4.41 19.93
CA THR A 356 -21.29 3.91 20.52
C THR A 356 -21.30 3.94 22.06
N GLY A 357 -20.18 4.32 22.69
CA GLY A 357 -20.09 4.44 24.14
C GLY A 357 -21.04 5.52 24.72
N PRO A 358 -21.39 5.46 26.01
CA PRO A 358 -22.32 6.40 26.65
C PRO A 358 -21.96 7.87 26.46
N ASP A 359 -20.66 8.18 26.42
CA ASP A 359 -20.15 9.54 26.28
C ASP A 359 -20.11 10.03 24.82
N SER A 360 -20.32 9.14 23.84
CA SER A 360 -20.19 9.45 22.41
C SER A 360 -21.40 10.16 21.79
N GLY A 361 -22.55 10.20 22.48
CA GLY A 361 -23.82 10.66 21.93
C GLY A 361 -24.38 9.81 20.76
N GLY A 362 -23.89 8.59 20.58
CA GLY A 362 -24.38 7.61 19.60
C GLY A 362 -25.06 6.40 20.23
N PHE A 363 -25.78 5.61 19.42
CA PHE A 363 -26.39 4.35 19.83
C PHE A 363 -25.78 3.17 19.08
N ALA A 364 -25.50 2.11 19.84
CA ALA A 364 -25.09 0.81 19.34
C ALA A 364 -26.21 0.14 18.53
N LEU A 365 -25.84 -0.41 17.38
CA LEU A 365 -26.65 -1.37 16.64
C LEU A 365 -26.11 -2.77 16.91
N ASP A 366 -26.99 -3.66 17.35
CA ASP A 366 -26.67 -5.05 17.61
C ASP A 366 -26.29 -5.76 16.30
N TRP A 367 -25.50 -6.82 16.43
CA TRP A 367 -25.00 -7.57 15.29
C TRP A 367 -24.75 -9.03 15.64
N SER A 368 -24.76 -9.87 14.60
CA SER A 368 -24.42 -11.29 14.69
C SER A 368 -23.10 -11.55 13.96
N PRO A 369 -22.19 -12.40 14.50
CA PRO A 369 -20.94 -12.71 13.84
C PRO A 369 -21.14 -13.67 12.65
N TYR A 370 -20.40 -13.43 11.57
CA TYR A 370 -20.17 -14.42 10.52
C TYR A 370 -18.68 -14.50 10.16
N ARG A 371 -18.27 -15.59 9.51
CA ARG A 371 -16.91 -15.78 9.01
C ARG A 371 -16.84 -15.43 7.53
N GLU A 372 -15.98 -14.49 7.18
CA GLU A 372 -15.74 -14.13 5.79
C GLU A 372 -15.03 -15.28 5.04
N PRO A 373 -15.59 -15.76 3.92
CA PRO A 373 -14.94 -16.77 3.10
C PRO A 373 -13.54 -16.33 2.64
N GLY A 374 -12.57 -17.25 2.67
CA GLY A 374 -11.17 -16.97 2.33
C GLY A 374 -10.35 -16.45 3.51
N THR A 375 -10.69 -15.29 4.08
CA THR A 375 -9.90 -14.67 5.17
C THR A 375 -10.19 -15.27 6.54
N GLN A 376 -11.38 -15.86 6.74
CA GLN A 376 -11.90 -16.35 8.02
C GLN A 376 -12.04 -15.25 9.09
N PHE A 377 -12.01 -13.98 8.71
CA PHE A 377 -12.29 -12.89 9.64
C PHE A 377 -13.72 -12.97 10.16
N VAL A 378 -13.89 -12.74 11.45
CA VAL A 378 -15.17 -12.38 12.05
C VAL A 378 -15.58 -11.04 11.47
N LYS A 379 -16.79 -10.99 10.95
CA LYS A 379 -17.43 -9.79 10.43
C LYS A 379 -18.80 -9.65 11.08
N ALA A 380 -19.26 -8.41 11.22
CA ALA A 380 -20.57 -8.13 11.77
C ALA A 380 -21.66 -8.20 10.69
N THR A 381 -22.76 -8.89 10.97
CA THR A 381 -24.04 -8.69 10.28
C THR A 381 -24.91 -7.86 11.20
N THR A 382 -25.11 -6.58 10.87
CA THR A 382 -25.94 -5.67 11.67
C THR A 382 -27.39 -6.16 11.71
N ASN A 383 -28.01 -6.18 12.88
CA ASN A 383 -29.39 -6.62 13.05
C ASN A 383 -30.36 -5.54 12.53
N ALA A 384 -31.22 -5.92 11.59
CA ALA A 384 -32.26 -5.05 11.04
C ALA A 384 -33.31 -4.61 12.09
N GLU A 385 -33.61 -5.47 13.06
CA GLU A 385 -34.50 -5.16 14.18
C GLU A 385 -33.90 -4.06 15.05
N SER A 386 -32.62 -4.18 15.42
CA SER A 386 -31.89 -3.16 16.20
C SER A 386 -31.82 -1.81 15.46
N ILE A 387 -31.75 -1.82 14.12
CA ILE A 387 -31.89 -0.61 13.29
C ILE A 387 -33.29 -0.01 13.45
N CYS A 388 -34.35 -0.81 13.27
CA CYS A 388 -35.74 -0.38 13.41
C CYS A 388 -36.03 0.22 14.80
N ASP A 389 -35.60 -0.46 15.86
CA ASP A 389 -35.82 -0.05 17.25
C ASP A 389 -35.13 1.28 17.55
N ASN A 390 -33.86 1.41 17.15
CA ASN A 390 -33.13 2.65 17.37
C ASN A 390 -33.62 3.82 16.51
N LEU A 391 -34.10 3.56 15.28
CA LEU A 391 -34.77 4.58 14.47
C LEU A 391 -36.06 5.06 15.15
N SER A 392 -36.86 4.14 15.67
CA SER A 392 -38.09 4.43 16.44
C SER A 392 -37.79 5.22 17.71
N ARG A 393 -36.71 4.84 18.41
CA ARG A 393 -36.23 5.56 19.60
C ARG A 393 -35.88 7.01 19.26
N VAL A 394 -35.10 7.25 18.21
CA VAL A 394 -34.71 8.62 17.82
C VAL A 394 -35.91 9.41 17.31
N TYR A 395 -36.77 8.81 16.48
CA TYR A 395 -37.97 9.46 15.95
C TYR A 395 -38.89 9.97 17.08
N ASN A 396 -39.16 9.12 18.08
CA ASN A 396 -40.01 9.44 19.22
C ASN A 396 -39.32 10.25 20.33
N MET A 397 -38.03 10.54 20.18
CA MET A 397 -37.25 11.28 21.18
C MET A 397 -37.70 12.75 21.28
N PRO A 398 -37.89 13.28 22.51
CA PRO A 398 -38.15 14.70 22.73
C PRO A 398 -37.08 15.60 22.10
N PRO A 399 -37.44 16.76 21.49
CA PRO A 399 -36.48 17.62 20.81
C PRO A 399 -35.32 18.12 21.68
N ASN A 400 -35.58 18.41 22.96
CA ASN A 400 -34.56 18.86 23.92
C ASN A 400 -33.56 17.77 24.27
N GLU A 401 -34.01 16.51 24.41
CA GLU A 401 -33.13 15.36 24.64
C GLU A 401 -32.28 15.09 23.38
N ARG A 402 -32.90 15.15 22.20
CA ARG A 402 -32.20 15.00 20.92
C ARG A 402 -31.12 16.05 20.72
N GLU A 403 -31.41 17.30 21.06
CA GLU A 403 -30.45 18.40 21.00
C GLU A 403 -29.30 18.22 21.98
N ALA A 404 -29.58 17.81 23.23
CA ALA A 404 -28.55 17.55 24.22
C ALA A 404 -27.58 16.43 23.78
N LEU A 405 -28.12 15.33 23.25
CA LEU A 405 -27.30 14.24 22.69
C LEU A 405 -26.51 14.66 21.46
N GLY A 406 -27.08 15.50 20.59
CA GLY A 406 -26.38 16.06 19.44
C GLY A 406 -25.17 16.92 19.83
N VAL A 407 -25.32 17.80 20.84
CA VAL A 407 -24.21 18.60 21.38
C VAL A 407 -23.14 17.71 22.00
N GLN A 408 -23.54 16.69 22.77
CA GLN A 408 -22.63 15.71 23.33
C GLN A 408 -21.84 14.98 22.23
N ALA A 409 -22.51 14.53 21.18
CA ALA A 409 -21.89 13.86 20.04
C ALA A 409 -20.85 14.75 19.33
N ARG A 410 -21.16 16.04 19.15
CA ARG A 410 -20.23 17.02 18.59
C ARG A 410 -18.98 17.18 19.47
N ASN A 411 -19.16 17.39 20.78
CA ASN A 411 -18.05 17.57 21.71
C ASN A 411 -17.15 16.34 21.77
N PHE A 412 -17.73 15.14 21.77
CA PHE A 412 -16.99 13.89 21.69
C PHE A 412 -16.03 13.87 20.49
N VAL A 413 -16.47 14.33 19.31
CA VAL A 413 -15.60 14.39 18.12
C VAL A 413 -14.52 15.45 18.27
N LEU A 414 -14.86 16.64 18.78
CA LEU A 414 -13.90 17.72 18.99
C LEU A 414 -12.77 17.32 19.96
N GLU A 415 -13.09 16.52 20.97
CA GLU A 415 -12.14 16.09 22.00
C GLU A 415 -11.30 14.88 21.58
N ASN A 416 -11.76 14.07 20.62
CA ASN A 416 -11.11 12.79 20.30
C ASN A 416 -10.56 12.67 18.88
N TYR A 417 -11.07 13.45 17.91
CA TYR A 417 -10.72 13.30 16.50
C TYR A 417 -10.31 14.61 15.82
N ASP A 418 -10.51 15.77 16.46
CA ASP A 418 -10.13 17.05 15.89
C ASP A 418 -8.65 17.09 15.52
N VAL A 419 -8.34 17.73 14.39
CA VAL A 419 -6.97 17.84 13.88
C VAL A 419 -6.03 18.53 14.88
N GLY A 420 -6.51 19.51 15.65
CA GLY A 420 -5.73 20.14 16.71
C GLY A 420 -5.42 19.19 17.85
N VAL A 421 -6.35 18.30 18.21
CA VAL A 421 -6.15 17.30 19.27
C VAL A 421 -5.23 16.18 18.81
N ILE A 422 -5.54 15.51 17.70
CA ILE A 422 -4.73 14.41 17.17
C ILE A 422 -3.35 14.91 16.75
N GLY A 423 -3.30 16.08 16.09
CA GLY A 423 -2.06 16.74 15.72
C GLY A 423 -1.19 17.03 16.94
N LYS A 424 -1.77 17.52 18.03
CA LYS A 424 -1.04 17.76 19.28
C LYS A 424 -0.53 16.46 19.93
N LYS A 425 -1.34 15.39 19.96
CA LYS A 425 -0.90 14.07 20.43
C LYS A 425 0.29 13.56 19.59
N LEU A 426 0.23 13.72 18.27
CA LEU A 426 1.31 13.35 17.37
C LEU A 426 2.56 14.22 17.59
N GLU A 427 2.43 15.53 17.77
CA GLU A 427 3.55 16.41 18.13
C GLU A 427 4.23 15.92 19.41
N ASP A 428 3.48 15.56 20.45
CA ASP A 428 4.04 15.10 21.72
C ASP A 428 4.78 13.76 21.56
N ILE A 429 4.36 12.90 20.64
CA ILE A 429 5.09 11.67 20.25
C ILE A 429 6.38 12.06 19.53
N LEU A 430 6.30 12.86 18.45
CA LEU A 430 7.44 13.27 17.64
C LEU A 430 8.49 14.04 18.44
N ASP A 431 8.06 14.89 19.37
CA ASP A 431 8.92 15.71 20.22
C ASP A 431 9.75 14.86 21.20
N LYS A 432 9.24 13.71 21.63
CA LYS A 432 9.96 12.76 22.51
C LYS A 432 10.98 11.88 21.77
N LEU A 433 10.83 11.68 20.46
CA LEU A 433 11.74 10.84 19.68
C LEU A 433 13.13 11.49 19.53
N PRO A 434 14.23 10.72 19.54
CA PRO A 434 15.57 11.27 19.37
C PRO A 434 15.83 11.77 17.95
N PHE A 435 16.83 12.65 17.81
CA PHE A 435 17.43 12.95 16.50
C PHE A 435 18.24 11.74 16.01
N CYS A 436 18.40 11.62 14.70
CA CYS A 436 19.29 10.64 14.09
C CYS A 436 20.61 11.30 13.69
N ASP A 437 21.73 10.70 14.10
CA ASP A 437 23.07 11.23 13.81
C ASP A 437 23.59 10.81 12.41
N TRP A 438 22.93 9.86 11.75
CA TRP A 438 23.29 9.39 10.40
C TRP A 438 24.77 8.98 10.27
N ASP A 439 25.32 8.39 11.33
CA ASP A 439 26.68 7.84 11.42
C ASP A 439 26.81 6.44 10.78
N PHE A 440 25.77 5.99 10.09
CA PHE A 440 25.70 4.72 9.37
C PHE A 440 25.56 4.94 7.85
N ASN A 441 26.04 3.98 7.09
CA ASN A 441 25.79 3.92 5.65
C ASN A 441 25.22 2.55 5.27
N PHE A 442 24.63 2.48 4.09
CA PHE A 442 24.02 1.25 3.57
C PHE A 442 25.02 0.37 2.81
N THR A 443 26.31 0.68 2.90
CA THR A 443 27.36 -0.07 2.23
C THR A 443 27.43 -1.44 2.87
N GLU A 444 27.18 -2.48 2.06
CA GLU A 444 27.34 -3.84 2.56
C GLU A 444 28.81 -4.07 2.91
N LYS A 445 29.05 -4.74 4.04
CA LYS A 445 30.37 -5.22 4.42
C LYS A 445 30.45 -6.69 4.10
N LYS A 446 31.60 -7.14 3.60
CA LYS A 446 31.86 -8.58 3.47
C LYS A 446 31.62 -9.25 4.82
N ARG A 447 30.92 -10.37 4.77
CA ARG A 447 30.76 -11.31 5.88
C ARG A 447 32.13 -11.88 6.25
N ASN A 448 32.31 -12.28 7.51
CA ASN A 448 33.59 -12.78 8.00
C ASN A 448 33.52 -14.29 8.29
N PRO A 449 33.67 -15.17 7.27
CA PRO A 449 33.69 -16.61 7.49
C PRO A 449 34.90 -17.06 8.34
N GLU A 450 35.96 -16.25 8.40
CA GLU A 450 37.18 -16.57 9.15
C GLU A 450 37.11 -16.14 10.62
N TYR A 451 36.01 -15.54 11.06
CA TYR A 451 35.83 -15.18 12.46
C TYR A 451 35.90 -16.42 13.36
N VAL A 452 36.58 -16.25 14.49
CA VAL A 452 36.76 -17.28 15.52
C VAL A 452 36.00 -16.81 16.77
N PRO A 453 34.82 -17.41 17.05
CA PRO A 453 34.03 -17.01 18.21
C PRO A 453 34.77 -17.36 19.52
N PRO A 454 34.66 -16.52 20.57
CA PRO A 454 35.22 -16.82 21.87
C PRO A 454 34.54 -18.05 22.50
N ASP A 455 35.28 -18.77 23.35
CA ASP A 455 34.76 -19.92 24.08
C ASP A 455 33.90 -19.47 25.26
N THR A 456 32.65 -19.10 24.97
CA THR A 456 31.66 -18.68 25.97
C THR A 456 30.86 -19.89 26.45
N LYS A 457 30.55 -19.94 27.76
CA LYS A 457 29.71 -21.01 28.32
C LYS A 457 28.23 -20.85 27.97
N ASP A 458 27.81 -19.64 27.61
CA ASP A 458 26.42 -19.32 27.29
C ASP A 458 26.17 -19.48 25.78
N ASP A 459 25.30 -20.44 25.42
CA ASP A 459 24.87 -20.66 24.05
C ASP A 459 24.10 -19.46 23.47
N SER A 460 23.37 -18.71 24.31
CA SER A 460 22.65 -17.50 23.88
C SER A 460 23.62 -16.44 23.40
N GLU A 461 24.62 -16.12 24.23
CA GLU A 461 25.66 -15.14 23.87
C GLU A 461 26.45 -15.60 22.64
N TRP A 462 26.76 -16.90 22.56
CA TRP A 462 27.50 -17.47 21.45
C TRP A 462 26.74 -17.33 20.12
N ILE A 463 25.44 -17.63 20.06
CA ILE A 463 24.64 -17.48 18.84
C ILE A 463 24.53 -16.01 18.42
N CYS A 464 24.26 -15.10 19.35
CA CYS A 464 24.25 -13.66 19.06
C CYS A 464 25.61 -13.16 18.52
N ASP A 465 26.71 -13.68 19.05
CA ASP A 465 28.07 -13.38 18.60
C ASP A 465 28.34 -13.86 17.16
N LEU A 466 27.86 -15.06 16.78
CA LEU A 466 27.96 -15.56 15.40
C LEU A 466 27.21 -14.67 14.41
N TYR A 467 25.96 -14.31 14.71
CA TYR A 467 25.19 -13.40 13.86
C TYR A 467 25.91 -12.07 13.68
N LYS A 468 26.41 -11.50 14.78
CA LYS A 468 27.07 -10.20 14.78
C LYS A 468 28.39 -10.20 14.02
N ASN A 469 29.25 -11.18 14.27
CA ASN A 469 30.63 -11.11 13.78
C ASN A 469 30.89 -11.93 12.50
N ILE A 470 30.09 -12.95 12.21
CA ILE A 470 30.18 -13.68 10.93
C ILE A 470 29.27 -13.01 9.89
N LEU A 471 28.01 -12.77 10.25
CA LEU A 471 26.98 -12.29 9.32
C LEU A 471 26.74 -10.78 9.37
N ASN A 472 27.40 -10.02 10.25
CA ASN A 472 27.15 -8.58 10.47
C ASN A 472 25.65 -8.28 10.76
N ALA A 473 24.99 -9.12 11.54
CA ALA A 473 23.58 -9.00 11.93
C ALA A 473 23.44 -8.89 13.46
N ASP A 474 22.75 -7.86 13.94
CA ASP A 474 22.42 -7.73 15.36
C ASP A 474 21.13 -8.51 15.64
N VAL A 475 21.21 -9.54 16.48
CA VAL A 475 20.12 -10.49 16.79
C VAL A 475 19.93 -10.59 18.30
N ASP A 476 18.68 -10.67 18.76
CA ASP A 476 18.31 -10.87 20.16
C ASP A 476 17.46 -12.14 20.38
N GLN A 477 17.03 -12.38 21.63
CA GLN A 477 16.30 -13.58 22.02
C GLN A 477 14.88 -13.69 21.41
N SER A 478 14.35 -12.58 20.90
CA SER A 478 13.04 -12.53 20.25
C SER A 478 13.08 -12.96 18.79
N ASP A 479 14.27 -13.02 18.18
CA ASP A 479 14.46 -13.39 16.77
C ASP A 479 14.19 -14.88 16.51
N ASP A 480 13.57 -15.16 15.36
CA ASP A 480 13.19 -16.53 15.00
C ASP A 480 14.39 -17.40 14.57
N GLY A 481 15.42 -16.78 13.98
CA GLY A 481 16.70 -17.43 13.70
C GLY A 481 17.42 -17.82 14.99
N TYR A 482 17.48 -16.91 15.97
CA TYR A 482 17.97 -17.22 17.31
C TYR A 482 17.22 -18.40 17.94
N LYS A 483 15.87 -18.34 17.99
CA LYS A 483 15.04 -19.42 18.55
C LYS A 483 15.28 -20.76 17.85
N TYR A 484 15.41 -20.73 16.53
CA TYR A 484 15.74 -21.92 15.74
C TYR A 484 17.08 -22.52 16.17
N TRP A 485 18.17 -21.74 16.22
CA TRP A 485 19.48 -22.26 16.60
C TRP A 485 19.53 -22.76 18.04
N MET A 486 18.88 -22.06 18.97
CA MET A 486 18.73 -22.54 20.35
C MET A 486 17.98 -23.87 20.41
N SER A 487 16.97 -24.09 19.56
CA SER A 487 16.29 -25.38 19.45
C SER A 487 17.20 -26.49 18.90
N GLN A 488 18.09 -26.15 17.95
CA GLN A 488 19.03 -27.11 17.35
C GLN A 488 20.12 -27.53 18.35
N ILE A 489 20.60 -26.61 19.18
CA ILE A 489 21.53 -26.93 20.28
C ILE A 489 20.85 -27.87 21.28
N LYS A 490 19.60 -27.58 21.67
CA LYS A 490 18.81 -28.47 22.54
C LYS A 490 18.57 -29.85 21.93
N ALA A 491 18.48 -29.94 20.61
CA ALA A 491 18.35 -31.19 19.86
C ALA A 491 19.68 -31.96 19.68
N GLY A 492 20.79 -31.48 20.25
CA GLY A 492 22.09 -32.16 20.26
C GLY A 492 23.01 -31.80 19.08
N LYS A 493 22.70 -30.74 18.32
CA LYS A 493 23.58 -30.28 17.24
C LYS A 493 24.83 -29.62 17.83
N THR A 494 26.01 -29.99 17.33
CA THR A 494 27.29 -29.48 17.85
C THR A 494 27.54 -28.03 17.43
N ARG A 495 28.25 -27.26 18.28
CA ARG A 495 28.69 -25.89 17.96
C ARG A 495 29.51 -25.84 16.66
N ASP A 496 30.37 -26.83 16.41
CA ASP A 496 31.15 -26.90 15.16
C ASP A 496 30.26 -26.99 13.91
N SER A 497 29.18 -27.77 13.97
CA SER A 497 28.22 -27.89 12.87
C SER A 497 27.49 -26.58 12.61
N ILE A 498 27.10 -25.88 13.69
CA ILE A 498 26.43 -24.58 13.60
C ILE A 498 27.39 -23.52 13.05
N LEU A 499 28.61 -23.43 13.58
CA LEU A 499 29.64 -22.52 13.08
C LEU A 499 29.94 -22.77 11.60
N GLY A 500 30.06 -24.04 11.19
CA GLY A 500 30.23 -24.42 9.79
C GLY A 500 29.11 -23.91 8.87
N TYR A 501 27.86 -23.95 9.34
CA TYR A 501 26.72 -23.38 8.61
C TYR A 501 26.85 -21.86 8.45
N PHE A 502 27.13 -21.12 9.53
CA PHE A 502 27.29 -19.66 9.47
C PHE A 502 28.43 -19.25 8.51
N ARG A 503 29.54 -19.99 8.52
CA ARG A 503 30.65 -19.79 7.57
C ARG A 503 30.24 -20.02 6.12
N GLN A 504 29.49 -21.08 5.84
CA GLN A 504 28.99 -21.35 4.50
C GLN A 504 28.03 -20.26 4.01
N VAL A 505 27.13 -19.78 4.87
CA VAL A 505 26.24 -18.66 4.55
C VAL A 505 27.05 -17.39 4.27
N ALA A 506 28.04 -17.07 5.11
CA ALA A 506 28.92 -15.93 4.89
C ALA A 506 29.69 -15.99 3.56
N LEU A 507 30.23 -17.15 3.21
CA LEU A 507 30.93 -17.36 1.93
C LEU A 507 29.98 -17.18 0.75
N LYS A 508 28.78 -17.76 0.84
CA LYS A 508 27.76 -17.66 -0.21
C LYS A 508 27.30 -16.22 -0.41
N GLU A 509 26.97 -15.50 0.65
CA GLU A 509 26.56 -14.09 0.58
C GLU A 509 27.69 -13.22 0.02
N ASN A 510 28.94 -13.47 0.41
CA ASN A 510 30.08 -12.75 -0.15
C ASN A 510 30.22 -12.97 -1.66
N GLN A 511 30.05 -14.22 -2.10
CA GLN A 511 30.12 -14.58 -3.51
C GLN A 511 29.00 -13.93 -4.33
N GLU A 512 27.78 -13.90 -3.80
CA GLU A 512 26.61 -13.34 -4.46
C GLU A 512 26.61 -11.79 -4.50
N SER A 513 27.03 -11.15 -3.40
CA SER A 513 26.92 -9.69 -3.24
C SER A 513 28.19 -8.90 -3.59
N PHE A 514 29.38 -9.51 -3.51
CA PHE A 514 30.65 -8.77 -3.68
C PHE A 514 31.57 -9.32 -4.75
N ASP A 515 31.52 -10.62 -5.03
CA ASP A 515 32.45 -11.28 -5.96
C ASP A 515 31.76 -11.68 -7.29
N LYS A 516 30.63 -11.05 -7.62
CA LYS A 516 29.89 -11.25 -8.87
C LYS A 516 30.66 -10.64 -10.05
N LYS A 517 31.41 -11.46 -10.78
CA LYS A 517 32.10 -11.05 -12.00
C LYS A 517 31.11 -10.72 -13.12
N GLU A 518 31.28 -9.58 -13.76
CA GLU A 518 30.52 -9.16 -14.94
C GLU A 518 31.17 -9.71 -16.22
N LEU A 519 30.42 -9.76 -17.32
CA LEU A 519 30.92 -10.26 -18.61
C LEU A 519 32.23 -9.57 -19.03
N LYS A 520 32.33 -8.24 -18.82
CA LYS A 520 33.51 -7.45 -19.15
C LYS A 520 34.79 -7.97 -18.48
N ASP A 521 34.67 -8.55 -17.29
CA ASP A 521 35.81 -9.04 -16.50
C ASP A 521 36.42 -10.32 -17.12
N PHE A 522 35.74 -10.92 -18.11
CA PHE A 522 36.22 -12.09 -18.84
C PHE A 522 36.74 -11.77 -20.24
N LEU A 523 36.58 -10.53 -20.73
CA LEU A 523 37.04 -10.09 -22.05
C LEU A 523 38.42 -9.45 -21.93
N ASP A 524 39.24 -9.61 -22.97
CA ASP A 524 40.57 -8.98 -22.99
C ASP A 524 40.44 -7.57 -23.58
N GLU A 525 41.07 -6.57 -22.97
CA GLU A 525 40.84 -5.15 -23.34
C GLU A 525 41.36 -4.81 -24.75
N ASP A 526 42.39 -5.52 -25.23
CA ASP A 526 43.12 -5.23 -26.47
C ASP A 526 42.41 -5.71 -27.75
N ASP A 527 41.34 -6.52 -27.63
CA ASP A 527 40.57 -7.04 -28.77
C ASP A 527 39.15 -6.47 -28.88
N GLU A 528 38.87 -5.36 -28.19
CA GLU A 528 37.62 -4.61 -28.36
C GLU A 528 37.41 -4.23 -29.84
N GLY A 529 36.21 -4.45 -30.37
CA GLY A 529 35.92 -4.26 -31.79
C GLY A 529 36.29 -5.44 -32.70
N LYS A 530 36.89 -6.50 -32.15
CA LYS A 530 37.36 -7.69 -32.90
C LYS A 530 36.96 -9.00 -32.20
N ARG A 531 35.79 -9.03 -31.57
CA ARG A 531 35.32 -10.21 -30.82
C ARG A 531 34.15 -10.91 -31.50
N ILE A 532 34.17 -12.23 -31.48
CA ILE A 532 33.06 -13.11 -31.87
C ILE A 532 32.63 -13.90 -30.65
N ALA A 533 31.33 -13.89 -30.33
CA ALA A 533 30.78 -14.78 -29.31
C ALA A 533 30.23 -16.05 -29.97
N PHE A 534 30.54 -17.21 -29.40
CA PHE A 534 29.94 -18.48 -29.78
C PHE A 534 29.31 -19.11 -28.52
N ILE A 535 27.99 -19.14 -28.44
CA ILE A 535 27.26 -19.48 -27.21
C ILE A 535 26.59 -20.84 -27.32
N LEU A 536 27.08 -21.78 -26.51
CA LEU A 536 26.55 -23.13 -26.42
C LEU A 536 26.66 -23.65 -24.98
N PRO A 537 25.66 -23.37 -24.13
CA PRO A 537 25.75 -23.59 -22.68
C PRO A 537 25.58 -25.05 -22.26
N GLU A 538 24.89 -25.85 -23.04
CA GLU A 538 24.41 -27.16 -22.66
C GLU A 538 24.82 -28.25 -23.66
N SER A 539 24.67 -29.51 -23.23
CA SER A 539 24.97 -30.72 -24.00
C SER A 539 26.45 -30.90 -24.36
N ALA A 540 27.11 -31.87 -23.71
CA ALA A 540 28.49 -32.23 -24.04
C ALA A 540 28.68 -32.62 -25.52
N GLY A 541 27.67 -33.29 -26.11
CA GLY A 541 27.68 -33.68 -27.51
C GLY A 541 27.64 -32.47 -28.45
N ASP A 542 26.74 -31.50 -28.19
CA ASP A 542 26.63 -30.31 -29.03
C ASP A 542 27.86 -29.42 -28.90
N VAL A 543 28.38 -29.24 -27.67
CA VAL A 543 29.64 -28.53 -27.40
C VAL A 543 30.78 -29.11 -28.22
N PHE A 544 30.96 -30.43 -28.20
CA PHE A 544 32.00 -31.09 -28.98
C PHE A 544 31.76 -30.99 -30.50
N MET A 545 30.54 -31.25 -30.99
CA MET A 545 30.27 -31.19 -32.43
C MET A 545 30.45 -29.78 -33.02
N SER A 546 30.12 -28.76 -32.25
CA SER A 546 30.22 -27.36 -32.68
C SER A 546 31.65 -26.90 -32.98
N THR A 547 32.67 -27.57 -32.43
CA THR A 547 34.07 -27.22 -32.69
C THR A 547 34.45 -27.33 -34.15
N ALA A 548 33.75 -28.17 -34.92
CA ALA A 548 33.94 -28.31 -36.37
C ALA A 548 33.59 -27.04 -37.15
N LEU A 549 32.74 -26.16 -36.59
CA LEU A 549 32.33 -24.90 -37.21
C LEU A 549 33.36 -23.79 -36.98
N LEU A 550 34.12 -23.84 -35.88
CA LEU A 550 34.99 -22.76 -35.45
C LEU A 550 36.12 -22.46 -36.43
N GLY A 551 36.68 -23.48 -37.09
CA GLY A 551 37.71 -23.29 -38.11
C GLY A 551 37.23 -22.49 -39.32
N ARG A 552 35.97 -22.69 -39.73
CA ARG A 552 35.36 -21.90 -40.81
C ARG A 552 35.06 -20.47 -40.37
N ILE A 553 34.51 -20.30 -39.16
CA ILE A 553 34.27 -18.96 -38.59
C ILE A 553 35.58 -18.18 -38.51
N LYS A 554 36.66 -18.81 -38.05
CA LYS A 554 37.99 -18.17 -37.98
C LYS A 554 38.54 -17.82 -39.36
N LYS A 555 38.28 -18.64 -40.40
CA LYS A 555 38.67 -18.32 -41.78
C LYS A 555 37.90 -17.11 -42.34
N LEU A 556 36.61 -17.00 -42.00
CA LEU A 556 35.75 -15.89 -42.43
C LEU A 556 36.12 -14.57 -41.72
N TYR A 557 36.53 -14.67 -40.45
CA TYR A 557 36.93 -13.56 -39.60
C TYR A 557 38.35 -13.78 -39.03
N PRO A 558 39.40 -13.70 -39.87
CA PRO A 558 40.77 -14.02 -39.45
C PRO A 558 41.29 -13.12 -38.34
N GLU A 559 40.90 -11.85 -38.38
CA GLU A 559 41.29 -10.80 -37.43
C GLU A 559 40.50 -10.81 -36.11
N TYR A 560 39.53 -11.72 -35.94
CA TYR A 560 38.61 -11.71 -34.80
C TYR A 560 38.90 -12.84 -33.83
N ASN A 561 38.79 -12.57 -32.54
CA ASN A 561 38.94 -13.53 -31.46
C ASN A 561 37.61 -14.20 -31.13
N ILE A 562 37.61 -15.54 -31.10
CA ILE A 562 36.41 -16.33 -30.79
C ILE A 562 36.38 -16.61 -29.28
N TYR A 563 35.37 -16.08 -28.62
CA TYR A 563 35.04 -16.35 -27.24
C TYR A 563 33.93 -17.40 -27.18
N PHE A 564 34.23 -18.55 -26.60
CA PHE A 564 33.28 -19.66 -26.49
C PHE A 564 32.62 -19.64 -25.11
N PHE A 565 31.29 -19.56 -25.07
CA PHE A 565 30.50 -19.55 -23.84
C PHE A 565 29.91 -20.93 -23.59
N THR A 566 30.25 -21.53 -22.45
CA THR A 566 29.66 -22.80 -22.03
C THR A 566 29.57 -22.92 -20.51
N LYS A 567 28.77 -23.87 -20.01
CA LYS A 567 28.75 -24.16 -18.57
C LYS A 567 30.11 -24.71 -18.13
N PRO A 568 30.60 -24.39 -16.91
CA PRO A 568 31.92 -24.84 -16.44
C PRO A 568 32.18 -26.34 -16.56
N ALA A 569 31.12 -27.17 -16.45
CA ALA A 569 31.20 -28.62 -16.59
C ALA A 569 31.69 -29.11 -17.97
N PHE A 570 31.57 -28.31 -19.03
CA PHE A 570 31.92 -28.68 -20.40
C PHE A 570 33.23 -28.07 -20.91
N ARG A 571 33.87 -27.20 -20.11
CA ARG A 571 35.07 -26.46 -20.50
C ARG A 571 36.19 -27.36 -21.03
N GLY A 572 36.42 -28.50 -20.38
CA GLY A 572 37.50 -29.43 -20.76
C GLY A 572 37.35 -30.05 -22.15
N LEU A 573 36.15 -30.01 -22.76
CA LEU A 573 35.93 -30.48 -24.14
C LEU A 573 36.50 -29.54 -25.20
N LEU A 574 36.79 -28.28 -24.82
CA LEU A 574 37.24 -27.22 -25.70
C LEU A 574 38.76 -26.97 -25.57
N ASP A 575 39.42 -27.65 -24.64
CA ASP A 575 40.85 -27.49 -24.37
C ASP A 575 41.68 -27.89 -25.61
N GLY A 576 42.64 -27.03 -25.96
CA GLY A 576 43.54 -27.27 -27.10
C GLY A 576 42.95 -26.96 -28.49
N ASN A 577 41.73 -26.43 -28.57
CA ASN A 577 41.19 -25.97 -29.86
C ASN A 577 41.94 -24.71 -30.35
N PRO A 578 42.61 -24.74 -31.52
CA PRO A 578 43.46 -23.63 -31.97
C PRO A 578 42.67 -22.41 -32.46
N HIS A 579 41.35 -22.50 -32.58
CA HIS A 579 40.48 -21.43 -33.06
C HIS A 579 39.75 -20.67 -31.95
N ILE A 580 39.78 -21.19 -30.71
CA ILE A 580 39.18 -20.53 -29.56
C ILE A 580 40.23 -19.64 -28.89
N HIS A 581 39.89 -18.36 -28.72
CA HIS A 581 40.72 -17.42 -27.98
C HIS A 581 40.56 -17.64 -26.47
N LYS A 582 39.31 -17.70 -26.00
CA LYS A 582 39.00 -17.87 -24.57
C LYS A 582 37.68 -18.60 -24.36
N VAL A 583 37.64 -19.48 -23.36
CA VAL A 583 36.40 -20.11 -22.89
C VAL A 583 35.89 -19.35 -21.68
N ILE A 584 34.67 -18.81 -21.78
CA ILE A 584 34.02 -17.98 -20.75
C ILE A 584 32.85 -18.78 -20.14
N PRO A 585 32.60 -18.66 -18.81
CA PRO A 585 31.40 -19.23 -18.20
C PRO A 585 30.13 -18.63 -18.81
N TYR A 586 29.11 -19.46 -18.96
CA TYR A 586 27.81 -19.02 -19.46
C TYR A 586 27.12 -18.00 -18.53
N PHE A 587 26.54 -16.95 -19.11
CA PHE A 587 25.66 -16.00 -18.43
C PHE A 587 24.29 -16.01 -19.11
N GLU A 588 23.20 -16.00 -18.34
CA GLU A 588 21.83 -16.00 -18.86
C GLU A 588 21.53 -14.77 -19.74
N ALA A 589 22.14 -13.62 -19.43
CA ALA A 589 22.04 -12.41 -20.26
C ALA A 589 22.57 -12.59 -21.69
N CYS A 590 23.47 -13.57 -21.93
CA CYS A 590 24.03 -13.88 -23.25
C CYS A 590 23.03 -14.60 -24.18
N GLU A 591 21.82 -14.93 -23.75
CA GLU A 591 20.74 -15.39 -24.65
C GLU A 591 20.17 -14.25 -25.49
N GLN A 592 20.43 -12.99 -25.10
CA GLN A 592 19.91 -11.82 -25.79
C GLN A 592 20.95 -11.28 -26.77
N LEU A 593 20.68 -11.43 -28.07
CA LEU A 593 21.58 -10.96 -29.12
C LEU A 593 21.87 -9.44 -29.02
N LEU A 594 20.87 -8.63 -28.64
CA LEU A 594 21.04 -7.18 -28.46
C LEU A 594 21.95 -6.82 -27.27
N PHE A 595 22.03 -7.69 -26.25
CA PHE A 595 22.97 -7.51 -25.15
C PHE A 595 24.42 -7.75 -25.61
N LEU A 596 24.62 -8.72 -26.50
CA LEU A 596 25.93 -9.09 -27.04
C LEU A 596 26.40 -8.17 -28.17
N GLU A 597 25.55 -7.84 -29.14
CA GLU A 597 25.90 -7.09 -30.36
C GLU A 597 25.54 -5.60 -30.29
N GLY A 598 24.81 -5.18 -29.26
CA GLY A 598 24.42 -3.79 -29.06
C GLY A 598 23.10 -3.40 -29.73
N ALA A 599 22.49 -2.34 -29.20
CA ALA A 599 21.28 -1.70 -29.73
C ALA A 599 21.14 -0.27 -29.15
N GLY A 600 20.82 0.70 -30.00
CA GLY A 600 20.70 2.10 -29.58
C GLY A 600 22.02 2.64 -29.01
N ASP A 601 22.00 3.13 -27.77
CA ASP A 601 23.19 3.67 -27.06
C ASP A 601 24.12 2.57 -26.50
N HIS A 602 23.66 1.32 -26.44
CA HIS A 602 24.49 0.18 -26.01
C HIS A 602 25.32 -0.33 -27.20
N LYS A 603 26.65 -0.24 -27.11
CA LYS A 603 27.56 -0.61 -28.21
C LYS A 603 27.72 -2.12 -28.42
N GLY A 604 27.30 -2.95 -27.46
CA GLY A 604 27.58 -4.39 -27.46
C GLY A 604 29.01 -4.72 -27.02
N PHE A 605 29.25 -6.00 -26.79
CA PHE A 605 30.56 -6.55 -26.42
C PHE A 605 31.24 -7.32 -27.57
N PHE A 606 30.46 -7.74 -28.57
CA PHE A 606 30.88 -8.59 -29.68
C PHE A 606 30.35 -8.03 -31.00
N GLU A 607 31.13 -8.21 -32.07
CA GLU A 607 30.71 -7.78 -33.40
C GLU A 607 29.74 -8.75 -34.06
N VAL A 608 29.88 -10.03 -33.71
CA VAL A 608 29.04 -11.12 -34.21
C VAL A 608 28.87 -12.14 -33.08
N ALA A 609 27.64 -12.56 -32.80
CA ALA A 609 27.30 -13.56 -31.80
C ALA A 609 26.51 -14.73 -32.41
N TYR A 610 27.08 -15.93 -32.34
CA TYR A 610 26.45 -17.16 -32.80
C TYR A 610 25.80 -17.91 -31.62
N LEU A 611 24.48 -18.08 -31.67
CA LEU A 611 23.68 -18.77 -30.64
C LEU A 611 23.02 -20.04 -31.22
N PRO A 612 23.80 -21.07 -31.60
CA PRO A 612 23.26 -22.27 -32.26
C PRO A 612 22.27 -23.08 -31.42
N HIS A 613 22.23 -22.90 -30.10
CA HIS A 613 21.27 -23.56 -29.21
C HIS A 613 19.87 -22.93 -29.21
N ILE A 614 19.70 -21.74 -29.80
CA ILE A 614 18.43 -21.01 -29.79
C ILE A 614 17.67 -21.22 -31.09
N GLY A 615 16.39 -21.58 -31.00
CA GLY A 615 15.49 -21.73 -32.14
C GLY A 615 14.99 -20.40 -32.71
N THR A 616 15.01 -20.28 -34.05
CA THR A 616 14.72 -19.04 -34.82
C THR A 616 13.27 -18.55 -34.76
N GLN A 617 12.32 -19.33 -34.23
CA GLN A 617 10.89 -19.02 -34.34
C GLN A 617 10.32 -18.14 -33.21
N ARG A 618 11.00 -18.04 -32.07
CA ARG A 618 10.52 -17.26 -30.90
C ARG A 618 11.51 -16.25 -30.34
N GLN A 619 12.80 -16.40 -30.64
CA GLN A 619 13.87 -15.54 -30.16
C GLN A 619 14.71 -15.06 -31.35
N LEU A 620 15.12 -13.79 -31.30
CA LEU A 620 16.06 -13.20 -32.25
C LEU A 620 17.44 -13.85 -32.06
N ASN A 621 17.89 -14.60 -33.06
CA ASN A 621 19.19 -15.28 -33.05
C ASN A 621 20.04 -14.97 -34.30
N TYR A 622 19.64 -13.97 -35.10
CA TYR A 622 20.38 -13.48 -36.26
C TYR A 622 20.09 -11.97 -36.48
N LEU A 623 21.08 -11.10 -36.28
CA LEU A 623 20.99 -9.65 -36.48
C LEU A 623 22.30 -9.11 -37.09
N HIS A 624 23.43 -9.36 -36.44
CA HIS A 624 24.81 -9.04 -36.83
C HIS A 624 25.08 -7.59 -37.27
N ASN A 625 24.11 -6.68 -37.18
CA ASN A 625 24.22 -5.26 -37.54
C ASN A 625 24.89 -5.00 -38.91
N ALA A 626 24.63 -5.89 -39.90
CA ALA A 626 25.26 -5.89 -41.23
C ALA A 626 26.80 -6.00 -41.23
N LYS A 627 27.38 -6.51 -40.15
CA LYS A 627 28.82 -6.82 -40.00
C LYS A 627 29.14 -8.26 -40.39
N ASP A 628 28.13 -9.06 -40.71
CA ASP A 628 28.29 -10.43 -41.15
C ASP A 628 28.89 -10.51 -42.56
N LYS A 629 29.73 -11.53 -42.77
CA LYS A 629 30.28 -11.87 -44.08
C LYS A 629 29.56 -13.10 -44.61
N ILE A 630 29.10 -13.02 -45.85
CA ILE A 630 28.49 -14.15 -46.55
C ILE A 630 29.58 -14.88 -47.35
N GLU A 631 29.70 -16.19 -47.17
CA GLU A 631 30.70 -17.02 -47.89
C GLU A 631 30.25 -17.39 -49.32
N LEU A 632 28.97 -17.21 -49.63
CA LEU A 632 28.40 -17.44 -50.95
C LEU A 632 28.56 -16.21 -51.83
N ASP A 633 29.26 -16.37 -52.96
CA ASP A 633 29.30 -15.39 -54.04
C ASP A 633 27.94 -15.43 -54.75
N LEU A 634 27.00 -14.61 -54.29
CA LEU A 634 25.72 -14.44 -54.94
C LEU A 634 25.96 -13.52 -56.15
N GLU A 635 26.44 -14.10 -57.25
CA GLU A 635 26.46 -13.40 -58.53
C GLU A 635 25.02 -12.98 -58.87
N CYS A 636 24.68 -11.73 -58.61
CA CYS A 636 23.47 -11.12 -59.13
C CYS A 636 23.64 -10.99 -60.65
N THR A 637 23.12 -11.95 -61.40
CA THR A 637 22.88 -11.78 -62.84
C THR A 637 21.93 -10.59 -63.01
N SER A 638 22.43 -9.54 -63.65
CA SER A 638 21.69 -8.33 -64.07
C SER A 638 20.47 -8.64 -64.91
#